data_AF-A0AAW0AL21-F1
#
_entry.id   AF-A0AAW0AL21-F1
#
_cell.length_a   1.000
_cell.length_b   1.000
_cell.length_c   1.000
_cell.angle_alpha   90.00
_cell.angle_beta   90.00
_cell.angle_gamma   90.00
#
_symmetry.space_group_name_H-M   'P 1'
#
loop_
_entity.id
_entity.type
_entity.pdbx_description
1 polymer ?
#
loop_
_entity_poly.entity_id
_entity_poly.type
_entity_poly.pdbx_seq_one_letter_code
_entity_poly.pdbx_strand_id
1 'polypeptide(L)'
;MCQETRRIPSLVTIAVDRLTQRAATELIPDVILERYVWEWHMMPYSIFYSSLLRLAENDPDFLSHTGFRDARIDEWIIKNEKWLQKRHSGNWKHGMVSFADADIVFPNSVLGPSVRIIERLDNLPGFSVLGEARELQLRIQRSVSAFKSNFDIMSQGLLRNLDWNNLIVAGGLVLGTLLNPRYSSNLSKQDCNQWVQSDIDIYIWGLSSRAANEKIHHIFEVFRCNLPPQQRTLAVRNPRTITLYADYPTRRVQIVLKLASTPKDVLLNFDLDICAMGWDGTNVWMLPRAARALETGYNIFTMSLIHGHHLSERRETQLERLFKYAQKGYGLRFLPHYLAALPSTTDVTYLAQEARHWIKDQYTFVTTDFGSEHFLRSDLGIPRSRALSNFTLLMRHIAFWEMERNDWASTSYENTVPLPSSSYRYTWNQHFNPAKFAARIIESNIQDVDAWLSEDLDGRLHAHGVMSGDDLNRAQRMTSATNLQDLLEHDNDIRIPVLLPIEFASHANKITNEVLTEIGLQPIQLLEPAIDRVGIGPDTPEGLFMWIIGSHLMWQHLDRRIDE
;
A
#
# COMPACT_ATOMS: atom_id res chain seq x y z
N MET A 1 -50.92 -6.19 27.98
CA MET A 1 -49.61 -6.14 28.66
C MET A 1 -48.67 -7.13 27.99
N CYS A 2 -48.02 -6.72 26.90
CA CYS A 2 -47.00 -7.53 26.24
C CYS A 2 -45.62 -7.12 26.74
N GLN A 3 -44.80 -8.13 26.95
CA GLN A 3 -43.49 -8.12 27.60
C GLN A 3 -42.50 -7.19 26.88
N GLU A 4 -42.06 -6.14 27.57
CA GLU A 4 -40.77 -5.51 27.33
C GLU A 4 -39.67 -6.53 27.66
N THR A 5 -39.18 -7.23 26.65
CA THR A 5 -37.89 -7.91 26.73
C THR A 5 -36.80 -6.83 26.82
N ARG A 6 -36.29 -6.60 28.04
CA ARG A 6 -35.06 -5.84 28.26
C ARG A 6 -33.95 -6.46 27.42
N ARG A 7 -33.67 -5.90 26.23
CA ARG A 7 -32.49 -6.25 25.44
C ARG A 7 -31.26 -5.88 26.26
N ILE A 8 -30.51 -6.88 26.70
CA ILE A 8 -29.18 -6.70 27.26
C ILE A 8 -28.35 -5.99 26.15
N PRO A 9 -27.77 -4.80 26.41
CA PRO A 9 -26.99 -4.10 25.41
C PRO A 9 -25.84 -4.98 24.92
N SER A 10 -25.54 -4.95 23.61
CA SER A 10 -24.38 -5.66 23.09
C SER A 10 -23.11 -5.13 23.78
N LEU A 11 -22.09 -5.97 23.94
CA LEU A 11 -20.85 -5.55 24.60
C LEU A 11 -20.19 -4.38 23.85
N VAL A 12 -20.39 -4.32 22.53
CA VAL A 12 -20.05 -3.18 21.67
C VAL A 12 -20.78 -1.90 22.11
N THR A 13 -22.08 -1.96 22.39
CA THR A 13 -22.86 -0.80 22.88
C THR A 13 -22.34 -0.31 24.25
N ILE A 14 -22.01 -1.23 25.15
CA ILE A 14 -21.46 -0.91 26.48
C ILE A 14 -20.07 -0.26 26.35
N ALA A 15 -19.23 -0.75 25.43
CA ALA A 15 -17.91 -0.20 25.18
C ALA A 15 -17.94 1.17 24.48
N VAL A 16 -18.93 1.41 23.62
CA VAL A 16 -19.07 2.64 22.81
C VAL A 16 -19.68 3.80 23.60
N ASP A 17 -20.71 3.56 24.41
CA ASP A 17 -21.51 4.65 25.02
C ASP A 17 -20.90 5.27 26.28
N ARG A 18 -19.78 4.75 26.82
CA ARG A 18 -19.32 5.16 28.17
C ARG A 18 -17.86 5.60 28.33
N LEU A 19 -16.94 5.43 27.38
CA LEU A 19 -15.56 5.16 27.80
C LEU A 19 -14.47 5.97 27.08
N THR A 20 -13.70 6.74 27.86
CA THR A 20 -12.28 6.97 27.60
C THR A 20 -11.51 5.68 27.93
N GLN A 21 -10.56 5.29 27.06
CA GLN A 21 -10.08 3.90 26.91
C GLN A 21 -9.51 3.22 28.17
N ARG A 22 -9.06 3.97 29.18
CA ARG A 22 -8.39 3.40 30.37
C ARG A 22 -9.35 3.13 31.54
N ALA A 23 -10.36 4.00 31.74
CA ALA A 23 -11.40 3.77 32.74
C ALA A 23 -12.39 2.66 32.32
N ALA A 24 -12.35 2.29 31.04
CA ALA A 24 -13.23 1.35 30.38
C ALA A 24 -13.18 -0.06 30.92
N THR A 25 -11.98 -0.59 31.06
CA THR A 25 -11.77 -1.99 31.39
C THR A 25 -12.13 -2.26 32.83
N GLU A 26 -11.67 -1.43 33.78
CA GLU A 26 -12.01 -1.55 35.21
C GLU A 26 -13.53 -1.62 35.48
N LEU A 27 -14.35 -1.08 34.59
CA LEU A 27 -15.82 -1.07 34.69
C LEU A 27 -16.51 -2.32 34.13
N ILE A 28 -15.83 -3.19 33.39
CA ILE A 28 -16.40 -4.43 32.82
C ILE A 28 -16.00 -5.61 33.72
N PRO A 29 -16.95 -6.29 34.40
CA PRO A 29 -16.66 -7.47 35.22
C PRO A 29 -16.04 -8.63 34.40
N ASP A 30 -15.11 -9.38 34.99
CA ASP A 30 -14.43 -10.52 34.34
C ASP A 30 -15.41 -11.58 33.82
N VAL A 31 -16.45 -11.89 34.59
CA VAL A 31 -17.53 -12.82 34.18
C VAL A 31 -18.22 -12.38 32.88
N ILE A 32 -18.31 -11.07 32.63
CA ILE A 32 -18.87 -10.56 31.37
C ILE A 32 -17.84 -10.70 30.25
N LEU A 33 -16.56 -10.38 30.49
CA LEU A 33 -15.52 -10.56 29.47
C LEU A 33 -15.41 -12.01 29.01
N GLU A 34 -15.37 -12.96 29.94
CA GLU A 34 -15.28 -14.40 29.67
C GLU A 34 -16.49 -14.91 28.88
N ARG A 35 -17.70 -14.43 29.21
CA ARG A 35 -18.94 -14.86 28.54
C ARG A 35 -19.01 -14.42 27.07
N TYR A 36 -18.34 -13.33 26.72
CA TYR A 36 -18.43 -12.71 25.39
C TYR A 36 -17.11 -12.78 24.59
N VAL A 37 -16.19 -13.69 24.93
CA VAL A 37 -14.90 -13.89 24.24
C VAL A 37 -15.04 -14.01 22.71
N TRP A 38 -16.11 -14.65 22.23
CA TRP A 38 -16.39 -14.82 20.80
C TRP A 38 -16.63 -13.51 20.05
N GLU A 39 -17.07 -12.47 20.75
CA GLU A 39 -17.38 -11.14 20.21
C GLU A 39 -16.22 -10.14 20.37
N TRP A 40 -15.12 -10.52 21.02
CA TRP A 40 -14.02 -9.61 21.32
C TRP A 40 -13.42 -8.93 20.09
N HIS A 41 -13.44 -9.59 18.93
CA HIS A 41 -12.95 -9.03 17.66
C HIS A 41 -13.69 -7.76 17.21
N MET A 42 -14.81 -7.40 17.85
CA MET A 42 -15.56 -6.16 17.61
C MET A 42 -15.22 -5.04 18.60
N MET A 43 -14.46 -5.32 19.66
CA MET A 43 -14.02 -4.33 20.64
C MET A 43 -12.97 -3.39 20.03
N PRO A 44 -12.79 -2.17 20.56
CA PRO A 44 -11.58 -1.38 20.32
C PRO A 44 -10.33 -2.16 20.76
N TYR A 45 -9.23 -2.02 20.00
CA TYR A 45 -7.99 -2.78 20.27
C TYR A 45 -7.45 -2.56 21.68
N SER A 46 -7.45 -1.33 22.17
CA SER A 46 -6.97 -1.00 23.52
C SER A 46 -7.79 -1.65 24.62
N ILE A 47 -9.11 -1.78 24.43
CA ILE A 47 -10.01 -2.47 25.37
C ILE A 47 -9.75 -3.98 25.33
N PHE A 48 -9.67 -4.57 24.14
CA PHE A 48 -9.33 -5.99 23.98
C PHE A 48 -7.98 -6.31 24.63
N TYR A 49 -6.95 -5.52 24.31
CA TYR A 49 -5.59 -5.77 24.78
C TYR A 49 -5.49 -5.63 26.29
N SER A 50 -6.05 -4.57 26.88
CA SER A 50 -6.05 -4.41 28.34
C SER A 50 -6.90 -5.46 29.07
N SER A 51 -8.02 -5.89 28.48
CA SER A 51 -8.83 -7.02 28.99
C SER A 51 -8.04 -8.32 28.99
N LEU A 52 -7.30 -8.58 27.91
CA LEU A 52 -6.44 -9.76 27.78
C LEU A 52 -5.34 -9.77 28.85
N LEU A 53 -4.69 -8.62 29.09
CA LEU A 53 -3.68 -8.49 30.15
C LEU A 53 -4.27 -8.77 31.53
N ARG A 54 -5.41 -8.15 31.85
CA ARG A 54 -6.06 -8.32 33.15
C ARG A 54 -6.43 -9.77 33.43
N LEU A 55 -7.03 -10.44 32.44
CA LEU A 55 -7.41 -11.85 32.60
C LEU A 55 -6.17 -12.75 32.72
N ALA A 56 -5.09 -12.44 32.01
CA ALA A 56 -3.83 -13.17 32.13
C ALA A 56 -3.13 -12.97 33.49
N GLU A 57 -3.30 -11.80 34.13
CA GLU A 57 -2.82 -11.55 35.49
C GLU A 57 -3.62 -12.35 36.53
N ASN A 58 -4.94 -12.47 36.33
CA ASN A 58 -5.83 -13.19 37.24
C ASN A 58 -5.77 -14.71 37.10
N ASP A 59 -5.52 -15.21 35.88
CA ASP A 59 -5.38 -16.62 35.56
C ASP A 59 -4.20 -16.81 34.58
N PRO A 60 -3.00 -17.17 35.08
CA PRO A 60 -1.83 -17.43 34.24
C PRO A 60 -2.05 -18.57 33.22
N ASP A 61 -2.96 -19.51 33.52
CA ASP A 61 -3.31 -20.62 32.63
C ASP A 61 -4.30 -20.21 31.52
N PHE A 62 -4.94 -19.05 31.64
CA PHE A 62 -5.77 -18.46 30.58
C PHE A 62 -4.99 -18.29 29.26
N LEU A 63 -3.68 -18.02 29.36
CA LEU A 63 -2.76 -17.94 28.23
C LEU A 63 -2.21 -19.32 27.79
N SER A 64 -2.23 -20.33 28.67
CA SER A 64 -1.66 -21.66 28.42
C SER A 64 -2.61 -22.56 27.63
N HIS A 65 -3.93 -22.43 27.83
CA HIS A 65 -4.93 -23.34 27.25
C HIS A 65 -5.23 -23.12 25.75
N THR A 66 -4.68 -22.08 25.12
CA THR A 66 -4.95 -21.76 23.69
C THR A 66 -3.70 -21.45 22.87
N GLY A 67 -2.50 -21.61 23.44
CA GLY A 67 -1.26 -21.17 22.82
C GLY A 67 -1.01 -19.67 23.01
N PHE A 68 0.26 -19.34 23.28
CA PHE A 68 0.92 -18.04 23.43
C PHE A 68 0.06 -16.78 23.22
N ARG A 69 0.17 -15.81 24.16
CA ARG A 69 -0.41 -14.45 24.12
C ARG A 69 -0.49 -13.83 22.71
N ASP A 70 0.57 -13.98 21.91
CA ASP A 70 0.67 -13.46 20.54
C ASP A 70 -0.32 -14.12 19.56
N ALA A 71 -0.58 -15.43 19.70
CA ALA A 71 -1.50 -16.16 18.83
C ALA A 71 -2.94 -15.65 18.98
N ARG A 72 -3.36 -15.28 20.20
CA ARG A 72 -4.68 -14.66 20.44
C ARG A 72 -4.77 -13.25 19.86
N ILE A 73 -3.70 -12.46 19.96
CA ILE A 73 -3.67 -11.11 19.37
C ILE A 73 -3.76 -11.20 17.85
N ASP A 74 -2.97 -12.06 17.21
CA ASP A 74 -3.00 -12.21 15.75
C ASP A 74 -4.34 -12.75 15.24
N GLU A 75 -4.92 -13.75 15.91
CA GLU A 75 -6.25 -14.26 15.57
C GLU A 75 -7.32 -13.18 15.71
N TRP A 76 -7.25 -12.39 16.79
CA TRP A 76 -8.12 -11.25 17.00
C TRP A 76 -7.97 -10.22 15.88
N ILE A 77 -6.74 -9.87 15.49
CA ILE A 77 -6.46 -8.90 14.43
C ILE A 77 -7.07 -9.37 13.11
N ILE A 78 -6.88 -10.63 12.74
CA ILE A 78 -7.45 -11.21 11.50
C ILE A 78 -8.98 -11.15 11.51
N LYS A 79 -9.62 -11.48 12.64
CA LYS A 79 -11.08 -11.41 12.79
C LYS A 79 -11.60 -9.97 12.78
N ASN A 80 -10.92 -9.07 13.49
CA ASN A 80 -11.25 -7.65 13.57
C ASN A 80 -11.15 -6.99 12.20
N GLU A 81 -10.11 -7.30 11.43
CA GLU A 81 -9.94 -6.73 10.11
C GLU A 81 -11.05 -7.16 9.13
N LYS A 82 -11.43 -8.45 9.12
CA LYS A 82 -12.58 -8.93 8.36
C LYS A 82 -13.87 -8.23 8.77
N TRP A 83 -14.01 -7.89 10.05
CA TRP A 83 -15.15 -7.12 10.55
C TRP A 83 -15.10 -5.66 10.09
N LEU A 84 -13.93 -5.02 10.12
CA LEU A 84 -13.72 -3.64 9.64
C LEU A 84 -13.96 -3.47 8.15
N GLN A 85 -13.59 -4.47 7.34
CA GLN A 85 -13.82 -4.47 5.90
C GLN A 85 -15.31 -4.52 5.55
N LYS A 86 -16.14 -5.19 6.36
CA LYS A 86 -17.59 -5.33 6.12
C LYS A 86 -18.41 -4.11 6.54
N ARG A 87 -17.83 -3.18 7.31
CA ARG A 87 -18.55 -2.01 7.86
C ARG A 87 -18.02 -0.71 7.29
N HIS A 88 -18.79 -0.14 6.38
CA HIS A 88 -18.51 1.17 5.79
C HIS A 88 -19.21 2.32 6.51
N SER A 89 -20.19 2.05 7.39
CA SER A 89 -20.94 3.06 8.15
C SER A 89 -20.55 3.10 9.64
N GLY A 90 -20.43 4.31 10.19
CA GLY A 90 -20.12 4.55 11.61
C GLY A 90 -18.84 5.36 11.85
N ASN A 91 -18.47 5.56 13.12
CA ASN A 91 -17.24 6.23 13.49
C ASN A 91 -16.03 5.36 13.13
N TRP A 92 -15.30 5.74 12.08
CA TRP A 92 -14.14 5.00 11.57
C TRP A 92 -13.03 4.78 12.61
N LYS A 93 -13.01 5.58 13.68
CA LYS A 93 -12.03 5.48 14.78
C LYS A 93 -12.22 4.24 15.66
N HIS A 94 -13.41 3.63 15.69
CA HIS A 94 -13.73 2.50 16.58
C HIS A 94 -12.81 1.29 16.40
N GLY A 95 -12.37 1.05 15.17
CA GLY A 95 -11.45 -0.05 14.81
C GLY A 95 -9.97 0.30 14.82
N MET A 96 -9.64 1.54 15.19
CA MET A 96 -8.31 2.10 14.95
C MET A 96 -7.56 2.25 16.26
N VAL A 97 -6.24 2.11 16.16
CA VAL A 97 -5.32 2.38 17.25
C VAL A 97 -4.85 3.81 17.12
N SER A 98 -5.01 4.61 18.17
CA SER A 98 -4.44 5.95 18.24
C SER A 98 -3.07 5.91 18.92
N PHE A 99 -2.13 6.68 18.39
CA PHE A 99 -0.85 6.89 19.05
C PHE A 99 -0.96 7.70 20.36
N ALA A 100 -2.05 8.44 20.56
CA ALA A 100 -2.35 9.06 21.85
C ALA A 100 -2.50 8.01 22.98
N ASP A 101 -2.91 6.79 22.63
CA ASP A 101 -3.12 5.69 23.56
C ASP A 101 -1.91 4.74 23.64
N ALA A 102 -0.71 5.21 23.24
CA ALA A 102 0.50 4.39 23.17
C ALA A 102 0.84 3.65 24.48
N ASP A 103 0.49 4.19 25.65
CA ASP A 103 0.70 3.52 26.94
C ASP A 103 -0.16 2.26 27.11
N ILE A 104 -1.35 2.22 26.50
CA ILE A 104 -2.26 1.07 26.54
C ILE A 104 -1.85 0.06 25.47
N VAL A 105 -1.49 0.57 24.29
CA VAL A 105 -1.13 -0.24 23.11
C VAL A 105 0.22 -0.93 23.29
N PHE A 106 1.16 -0.26 23.97
CA PHE A 106 2.52 -0.74 24.22
C PHE A 106 2.80 -0.72 25.74
N PRO A 107 2.15 -1.56 26.55
CA PRO A 107 2.23 -1.49 28.01
C PRO A 107 3.63 -1.74 28.56
N ASN A 108 4.43 -2.53 27.83
CA ASN A 108 5.81 -2.85 28.19
C ASN A 108 6.81 -1.80 27.69
N SER A 109 6.33 -0.71 27.07
CA SER A 109 7.20 0.34 26.58
C SER A 109 7.68 1.26 27.71
N VAL A 110 8.93 1.71 27.62
CA VAL A 110 9.53 2.64 28.58
C VAL A 110 9.50 4.05 27.98
N LEU A 111 8.82 4.98 28.66
CA LEU A 111 8.78 6.39 28.26
C LEU A 111 10.01 7.13 28.81
N GLY A 112 10.94 7.48 27.91
CA GLY A 112 12.10 8.29 28.23
C GLY A 112 11.92 9.79 27.96
N PRO A 113 12.95 10.62 28.21
CA PRO A 113 12.89 12.08 28.03
C PRO A 113 12.66 12.54 26.59
N SER A 114 13.09 11.77 25.59
CA SER A 114 12.96 12.17 24.17
C SER A 114 12.34 11.09 23.29
N VAL A 115 12.22 9.86 23.78
CA VAL A 115 11.83 8.68 23.02
C VAL A 115 10.95 7.79 23.87
N ARG A 116 10.10 6.98 23.23
CA ARG A 116 9.50 5.79 23.83
C ARG A 116 10.24 4.56 23.29
N ILE A 117 10.59 3.63 24.17
CA ILE A 117 11.33 2.41 23.82
C ILE A 117 10.37 1.23 23.93
N ILE A 118 10.23 0.43 22.88
CA ILE A 118 9.47 -0.82 22.87
C ILE A 118 10.48 -1.97 22.85
N GLU A 119 10.45 -2.80 23.89
CA GLU A 119 11.20 -4.05 23.95
C GLU A 119 10.46 -5.14 23.17
N ARG A 120 11.16 -5.77 22.24
CA ARG A 120 10.61 -6.86 21.42
C ARG A 120 11.09 -8.20 21.92
N LEU A 121 10.22 -9.21 21.87
CA LEU A 121 10.59 -10.58 22.21
C LEU A 121 11.64 -11.12 21.22
N ASP A 122 12.63 -11.85 21.72
CA ASP A 122 13.67 -12.44 20.88
C ASP A 122 13.09 -13.55 19.98
N ASN A 123 12.36 -14.48 20.60
CA ASN A 123 11.72 -15.60 19.92
C ASN A 123 10.21 -15.42 19.88
N LEU A 124 9.65 -15.53 18.67
CA LEU A 124 8.22 -15.49 18.41
C LEU A 124 7.75 -16.82 17.83
N PRO A 125 6.57 -17.32 18.21
CA PRO A 125 6.06 -18.57 17.68
C PRO A 125 5.74 -18.45 16.18
N GLY A 126 5.92 -19.54 15.44
CA GLY A 126 5.72 -19.61 14.00
C GLY A 126 7.03 -19.76 13.22
N PHE A 127 6.99 -19.44 11.94
CA PHE A 127 8.17 -19.47 11.06
C PHE A 127 8.43 -18.06 10.55
N SER A 128 9.64 -17.54 10.75
CA SER A 128 10.00 -16.17 10.40
C SER A 128 11.15 -16.13 9.42
N VAL A 129 11.11 -15.18 8.49
CA VAL A 129 12.14 -14.93 7.47
C VAL A 129 12.36 -13.42 7.34
N LEU A 130 13.47 -13.01 6.73
CA LEU A 130 13.81 -11.59 6.52
C LEU A 130 13.92 -10.78 7.82
N GLY A 131 14.35 -11.44 8.91
CA GLY A 131 14.43 -10.88 10.26
C GLY A 131 15.79 -10.28 10.62
N GLU A 132 16.76 -10.27 9.70
CA GLU A 132 18.17 -9.99 10.00
C GLU A 132 18.41 -8.55 10.48
N ALA A 133 17.63 -7.59 9.96
CA ALA A 133 17.72 -6.18 10.37
C ALA A 133 16.79 -5.84 11.54
N ARG A 134 16.12 -6.82 12.14
CA ARG A 134 15.17 -6.62 13.23
C ARG A 134 15.91 -6.28 14.52
N GLU A 135 15.67 -5.08 15.03
CA GLU A 135 16.18 -4.66 16.35
C GLU A 135 15.26 -5.16 17.48
N LEU A 136 15.87 -5.61 18.59
CA LEU A 136 15.16 -6.01 19.82
C LEU A 136 14.63 -4.80 20.61
N GLN A 137 15.21 -3.61 20.42
CA GLN A 137 14.77 -2.37 21.05
C GLN A 137 14.36 -1.36 20.01
N LEU A 138 13.06 -1.13 19.85
CA LEU A 138 12.54 -0.14 18.92
C LEU A 138 12.39 1.21 19.62
N ARG A 139 12.93 2.27 19.01
CA ARG A 139 12.77 3.65 19.49
C ARG A 139 11.75 4.37 18.63
N ILE A 140 10.69 4.88 19.25
CA ILE A 140 9.67 5.70 18.59
C ILE A 140 9.52 7.07 19.23
N GLN A 141 8.80 7.97 18.56
CA GLN A 141 8.41 9.26 19.12
C GLN A 141 7.83 9.10 20.52
N ARG A 142 8.05 10.08 21.40
CA ARG A 142 7.54 10.01 22.77
C ARG A 142 6.05 10.33 22.89
N SER A 143 5.50 11.12 21.96
CA SER A 143 4.14 11.66 22.02
C SER A 143 3.68 12.19 20.66
N VAL A 144 2.36 12.42 20.52
CA VAL A 144 1.77 13.00 19.31
C VAL A 144 2.35 14.39 18.99
N SER A 145 2.63 15.21 20.00
CA SER A 145 3.24 16.54 19.78
C SER A 145 4.68 16.46 19.27
N ALA A 146 5.46 15.51 19.80
CA ALA A 146 6.80 15.22 19.28
C ALA A 146 6.75 14.69 17.84
N PHE A 147 5.80 13.79 17.55
CA PHE A 147 5.54 13.31 16.19
C PHE A 147 5.22 14.47 15.24
N LYS A 148 4.29 15.37 15.60
CA LYS A 148 3.92 16.52 14.76
C LYS A 148 5.13 17.40 14.45
N SER A 149 5.91 17.75 15.49
CA SER A 149 7.11 18.58 15.32
C SER A 149 8.11 17.92 14.36
N ASN A 150 8.28 16.60 14.47
CA ASN A 150 9.15 15.84 13.59
C ASN A 150 8.58 15.71 12.17
N PHE A 151 7.26 15.54 12.04
CA PHE A 151 6.55 15.47 10.77
C PHE A 151 6.72 16.78 9.98
N ASP A 152 6.60 17.93 10.66
CA ASP A 152 6.81 19.25 10.06
C ASP A 152 8.24 19.40 9.51
N ILE A 153 9.25 18.84 10.20
CA ILE A 153 10.64 18.82 9.72
C ILE A 153 10.80 17.84 8.54
N MET A 154 10.33 16.60 8.67
CA MET A 154 10.50 15.57 7.65
C MET A 154 9.75 15.88 6.36
N SER A 155 8.58 16.53 6.45
CA SER A 155 7.82 17.07 5.31
C SER A 155 8.38 18.40 4.78
N GLN A 156 9.48 18.91 5.33
CA GLN A 156 10.13 20.16 4.94
C GLN A 156 9.20 21.38 5.01
N GLY A 157 8.18 21.33 5.87
CA GLY A 157 7.18 22.40 5.98
C GLY A 157 6.26 22.56 4.77
N LEU A 158 6.30 21.65 3.79
CA LEU A 158 5.54 21.74 2.53
C LEU A 158 4.02 21.75 2.74
N LEU A 159 3.55 21.21 3.87
CA LEU A 159 2.13 21.10 4.22
C LEU A 159 1.68 22.15 5.25
N ARG A 160 2.47 23.20 5.49
CA ARG A 160 2.09 24.27 6.43
C ARG A 160 0.80 24.95 5.94
N ASN A 161 -0.15 25.15 6.85
CA ASN A 161 -1.48 25.72 6.58
C ASN A 161 -2.38 24.85 5.69
N LEU A 162 -2.05 23.56 5.51
CA LEU A 162 -2.95 22.62 4.85
C LEU A 162 -4.25 22.47 5.67
N ASP A 163 -5.40 22.70 5.05
CA ASP A 163 -6.70 22.21 5.55
C ASP A 163 -6.74 20.68 5.52
N TRP A 164 -6.65 20.07 6.71
CA TRP A 164 -6.62 18.63 6.90
C TRP A 164 -7.99 17.94 6.77
N ASN A 165 -9.08 18.70 6.64
CA ASN A 165 -10.40 18.10 6.43
C ASN A 165 -10.39 17.20 5.20
N ASN A 166 -10.87 15.96 5.38
CA ASN A 166 -10.93 14.92 4.33
C ASN A 166 -9.56 14.47 3.78
N LEU A 167 -8.47 14.73 4.51
CA LEU A 167 -7.12 14.28 4.15
C LEU A 167 -6.53 13.34 5.20
N ILE A 168 -5.64 12.47 4.75
CA ILE A 168 -4.73 11.71 5.61
C ILE A 168 -3.42 11.46 4.86
N VAL A 169 -2.30 11.71 5.51
CA VAL A 169 -0.99 11.26 5.01
C VAL A 169 -0.75 9.85 5.55
N ALA A 170 -0.35 8.89 4.73
CA ALA A 170 -0.22 7.51 5.19
C ALA A 170 1.04 6.81 4.66
N GLY A 171 1.42 5.69 5.29
CA GLY A 171 2.52 4.85 4.82
C GLY A 171 3.91 5.29 5.27
N GLY A 172 4.87 5.30 4.33
CA GLY A 172 6.31 5.30 4.63
C GLY A 172 6.80 6.53 5.39
N LEU A 173 6.32 7.73 5.05
CA LEU A 173 6.72 8.95 5.75
C LEU A 173 6.20 9.00 7.19
N VAL A 174 4.97 8.53 7.44
CA VAL A 174 4.39 8.47 8.78
C VAL A 174 5.19 7.52 9.65
N LEU A 175 5.49 6.33 9.13
CA LEU A 175 6.34 5.35 9.81
C LEU A 175 7.74 5.89 10.06
N GLY A 176 8.38 6.49 9.05
CA GLY A 176 9.68 7.14 9.20
C GLY A 176 9.65 8.24 10.27
N THR A 177 8.61 9.05 10.30
CA THR A 177 8.45 10.09 11.33
C THR A 177 8.32 9.50 12.72
N LEU A 178 7.58 8.39 12.85
CA LEU A 178 7.41 7.69 14.12
C LEU A 178 8.73 7.08 14.62
N LEU A 179 9.55 6.53 13.72
CA LEU A 179 10.78 5.80 14.04
C LEU A 179 12.03 6.69 14.19
N ASN A 180 11.96 7.97 13.82
CA ASN A 180 13.11 8.89 13.89
C ASN A 180 12.90 10.00 14.92
N PRO A 181 12.92 9.69 16.24
CA PRO A 181 12.66 10.67 17.30
C PRO A 181 13.74 11.73 17.50
N ARG A 182 14.87 11.64 16.77
CA ARG A 182 15.97 12.60 16.80
C ARG A 182 16.27 13.21 15.43
N TYR A 183 15.33 13.17 14.48
CA TYR A 183 15.59 13.72 13.15
C TYR A 183 15.99 15.20 13.27
N SER A 184 17.23 15.49 12.90
CA SER A 184 17.78 16.84 12.81
C SER A 184 18.33 17.01 11.41
N SER A 185 18.13 18.20 10.83
CA SER A 185 18.63 18.55 9.50
C SER A 185 20.16 18.47 9.37
N ASN A 186 20.88 18.34 10.50
CA ASN A 186 22.35 18.33 10.59
C ASN A 186 22.95 16.96 11.00
N LEU A 187 22.23 15.85 10.88
CA LEU A 187 22.76 14.53 11.23
C LEU A 187 23.78 14.00 10.21
N SER A 188 24.78 13.27 10.71
CA SER A 188 25.80 12.59 9.91
C SER A 188 25.16 11.58 8.94
N LYS A 189 25.79 11.39 7.77
CA LYS A 189 25.30 10.57 6.64
C LYS A 189 24.91 9.11 6.98
N GLN A 190 25.27 8.59 8.16
CA GLN A 190 25.02 7.20 8.56
C GLN A 190 23.63 6.99 9.18
N ASP A 191 23.03 7.97 9.86
CA ASP A 191 21.80 7.76 10.64
C ASP A 191 20.49 8.18 9.94
N CYS A 192 20.55 8.79 8.74
CA CYS A 192 19.37 9.41 8.12
C CYS A 192 18.95 8.93 6.71
N ASN A 193 19.61 7.97 6.07
CA ASN A 193 19.36 7.73 4.64
C ASN A 193 18.10 6.90 4.29
N GLN A 194 17.56 6.07 5.19
CA GLN A 194 16.50 5.12 4.80
C GLN A 194 15.10 5.74 4.57
N TRP A 195 14.83 6.96 5.07
CA TRP A 195 13.52 7.63 4.93
C TRP A 195 13.58 8.93 4.13
N VAL A 196 14.77 9.41 3.78
CA VAL A 196 14.97 10.64 3.00
C VAL A 196 14.28 10.57 1.63
N GLN A 197 14.23 9.38 1.04
CA GLN A 197 13.57 9.15 -0.26
C GLN A 197 12.06 8.86 -0.16
N SER A 198 11.46 8.84 1.03
CA SER A 198 10.01 8.56 1.15
C SER A 198 9.19 9.75 0.68
N ASP A 199 8.23 9.53 -0.20
CA ASP A 199 7.33 10.59 -0.66
C ASP A 199 6.28 10.92 0.41
N ILE A 200 5.67 12.10 0.30
CA ILE A 200 4.51 12.47 1.13
C ILE A 200 3.26 11.93 0.43
N ASP A 201 2.82 10.73 0.79
CA ASP A 201 1.62 10.12 0.23
C ASP A 201 0.35 10.66 0.92
N ILE A 202 -0.40 11.52 0.22
CA ILE A 202 -1.67 12.11 0.65
C ILE A 202 -2.84 11.32 0.04
N TYR A 203 -3.80 10.96 0.88
CA TYR A 203 -5.04 10.33 0.50
C TYR A 203 -6.22 11.25 0.79
N ILE A 204 -7.17 11.31 -0.14
CA ILE A 204 -8.43 12.03 -0.01
C ILE A 204 -9.53 11.04 0.35
N TRP A 205 -10.36 11.37 1.34
CA TRP A 205 -11.42 10.49 1.80
C TRP A 205 -12.75 11.21 2.04
N GLY A 206 -13.87 10.51 1.84
CA GLY A 206 -15.22 11.01 2.15
C GLY A 206 -15.70 12.16 1.26
N LEU A 207 -15.05 12.38 0.11
CA LEU A 207 -15.45 13.40 -0.88
C LEU A 207 -15.94 12.75 -2.17
N SER A 208 -16.81 13.44 -2.91
CA SER A 208 -17.12 13.11 -4.30
C SER A 208 -15.91 13.41 -5.19
N SER A 209 -15.85 12.83 -6.39
CA SER A 209 -14.77 13.09 -7.35
C SER A 209 -14.59 14.59 -7.65
N ARG A 210 -15.69 15.34 -7.81
CA ARG A 210 -15.66 16.80 -8.02
C ARG A 210 -15.01 17.53 -6.84
N ALA A 211 -15.46 17.25 -5.61
CA ALA A 211 -14.89 17.87 -4.42
C ALA A 211 -13.44 17.42 -4.15
N ALA A 212 -13.09 16.20 -4.54
CA ALA A 212 -11.72 15.71 -4.47
C ALA A 212 -10.80 16.44 -5.46
N ASN A 213 -11.27 16.77 -6.67
CA ASN A 213 -10.53 17.59 -7.63
C ASN A 213 -10.25 18.99 -7.07
N GLU A 214 -11.25 19.65 -6.47
CA GLU A 214 -11.04 20.94 -5.78
C GLU A 214 -10.03 20.83 -4.63
N LYS A 215 -10.07 19.71 -3.88
CA LYS A 215 -9.11 19.45 -2.81
C LYS A 215 -7.68 19.26 -3.34
N ILE A 216 -7.50 18.70 -4.55
CA ILE A 216 -6.19 18.64 -5.22
C ILE A 216 -5.66 20.03 -5.53
N HIS A 217 -6.49 20.95 -6.05
CA HIS A 217 -6.08 22.34 -6.28
C HIS A 217 -5.59 23.01 -4.99
N HIS A 218 -6.33 22.82 -3.89
CA HIS A 218 -5.92 23.32 -2.57
C HIS A 218 -4.57 22.74 -2.11
N ILE A 219 -4.35 21.42 -2.24
CA ILE A 219 -3.07 20.77 -1.91
C ILE A 219 -1.93 21.37 -2.73
N PHE A 220 -2.14 21.56 -4.04
CA PHE A 220 -1.13 22.13 -4.92
C PHE A 220 -0.78 23.57 -4.56
N GLU A 221 -1.78 24.41 -4.27
CA GLU A 221 -1.54 25.79 -3.86
C GLU A 221 -0.81 25.88 -2.52
N VAL A 222 -1.15 25.03 -1.55
CA VAL A 222 -0.42 24.93 -0.27
C VAL A 222 1.04 24.52 -0.51
N PHE A 223 1.27 23.48 -1.33
CA PHE A 223 2.61 23.05 -1.70
C PHE A 223 3.39 24.21 -2.32
N ARG A 224 2.85 24.86 -3.36
CA ARG A 224 3.47 25.98 -4.08
C ARG A 224 3.78 27.17 -3.17
N CYS A 225 2.85 27.55 -2.29
CA CYS A 225 3.02 28.69 -1.39
C CYS A 225 4.09 28.46 -0.31
N ASN A 226 4.41 27.19 0.00
CA ASN A 226 5.45 26.83 0.96
C ASN A 226 6.83 26.65 0.31
N LEU A 227 6.95 26.77 -1.02
CA LEU A 227 8.22 26.77 -1.72
C LEU A 227 8.85 28.18 -1.75
N PRO A 228 10.19 28.29 -1.86
CA PRO A 228 10.84 29.54 -2.19
C PRO A 228 10.30 30.15 -3.52
N PRO A 229 10.17 31.47 -3.64
CA PRO A 229 9.53 32.12 -4.79
C PRO A 229 10.10 31.77 -6.18
N GLN A 230 11.37 31.36 -6.24
CA GLN A 230 12.06 31.03 -7.49
C GLN A 230 12.04 29.54 -7.84
N GLN A 231 11.51 28.68 -6.97
CA GLN A 231 11.46 27.24 -7.26
C GLN A 231 10.40 26.92 -8.30
N ARG A 232 10.74 26.03 -9.23
CA ARG A 232 9.82 25.57 -10.26
C ARG A 232 9.00 24.41 -9.74
N THR A 233 7.71 24.40 -10.06
CA THR A 233 6.79 23.29 -9.79
C THR A 233 6.51 22.49 -11.06
N LEU A 234 6.35 21.19 -10.91
CA LEU A 234 5.83 20.30 -11.95
C LEU A 234 4.88 19.31 -11.30
N ALA A 235 3.66 19.26 -11.77
CA ALA A 235 2.70 18.24 -11.39
C ALA A 235 2.68 17.17 -12.50
N VAL A 236 2.88 15.91 -12.12
CA VAL A 236 2.91 14.77 -13.03
C VAL A 236 1.78 13.84 -12.67
N ARG A 237 0.99 13.40 -13.64
CA ARG A 237 -0.13 12.50 -13.44
C ARG A 237 0.12 11.21 -14.20
N ASN A 238 -0.02 10.10 -13.49
CA ASN A 238 -0.13 8.75 -14.04
C ASN A 238 -1.51 8.18 -13.64
N PRO A 239 -1.87 6.93 -14.02
CA PRO A 239 -3.18 6.37 -13.69
C PRO A 239 -3.47 6.16 -12.19
N ARG A 240 -2.48 6.35 -11.32
CA ARG A 240 -2.55 6.00 -9.89
C ARG A 240 -2.35 7.20 -8.98
N THR A 241 -1.59 8.20 -9.40
CA THR A 241 -1.16 9.31 -8.56
C THR A 241 -1.00 10.60 -9.37
N ILE A 242 -1.16 11.72 -8.67
CA ILE A 242 -0.61 13.01 -9.08
C ILE A 242 0.57 13.30 -8.16
N THR A 243 1.77 13.42 -8.72
CA THR A 243 2.99 13.68 -7.96
C THR A 243 3.48 15.09 -8.26
N LEU A 244 3.64 15.88 -7.20
CA LEU A 244 4.13 17.25 -7.22
C LEU A 244 5.64 17.23 -6.98
N TYR A 245 6.36 17.76 -7.96
CA TYR A 245 7.81 17.93 -7.94
C TYR A 245 8.15 19.41 -7.80
N ALA A 246 9.27 19.66 -7.12
CA ALA A 246 9.97 20.93 -7.13
C ALA A 246 11.45 20.70 -7.49
N ASP A 247 12.31 21.71 -7.34
CA ASP A 247 13.75 21.51 -7.50
C ASP A 247 14.31 20.65 -6.34
N TYR A 248 15.25 19.73 -6.64
CA TYR A 248 15.93 18.92 -5.62
C TYR A 248 16.68 19.81 -4.62
N PRO A 249 16.68 19.51 -3.29
CA PRO A 249 16.23 18.27 -2.62
C PRO A 249 14.80 18.32 -2.05
N THR A 250 13.93 19.16 -2.60
CA THR A 250 12.56 19.33 -2.08
C THR A 250 11.74 18.04 -2.18
N ARG A 251 11.23 17.52 -1.07
CA ARG A 251 10.50 16.24 -1.06
C ARG A 251 9.28 16.28 -1.97
N ARG A 252 9.01 15.17 -2.66
CA ARG A 252 7.85 15.03 -3.53
C ARG A 252 6.57 14.83 -2.70
N VAL A 253 5.49 15.43 -3.16
CA VAL A 253 4.13 15.23 -2.60
C VAL A 253 3.33 14.40 -3.59
N GLN A 254 2.84 13.25 -3.16
CA GLN A 254 2.10 12.33 -4.00
C GLN A 254 0.65 12.25 -3.53
N ILE A 255 -0.29 12.62 -4.39
CA ILE A 255 -1.72 12.50 -4.16
C ILE A 255 -2.18 11.19 -4.77
N VAL A 256 -2.71 10.29 -3.96
CA VAL A 256 -3.17 8.97 -4.41
C VAL A 256 -4.56 9.06 -5.00
N LEU A 257 -4.73 8.63 -6.26
CA LEU A 257 -5.98 8.69 -7.02
C LEU A 257 -6.88 7.48 -6.74
N LYS A 258 -7.21 7.28 -5.46
CA LYS A 258 -8.13 6.25 -4.99
C LYS A 258 -9.06 6.84 -3.94
N LEU A 259 -10.35 6.90 -4.25
CA LEU A 259 -11.34 7.41 -3.31
C LEU A 259 -11.59 6.37 -2.21
N ALA A 260 -11.53 6.85 -0.97
CA ALA A 260 -11.86 6.06 0.20
C ALA A 260 -13.02 6.73 0.95
N SER A 261 -13.96 5.96 1.49
CA SER A 261 -15.06 6.55 2.27
C SER A 261 -14.57 7.08 3.62
N THR A 262 -13.58 6.42 4.22
CA THR A 262 -13.02 6.78 5.52
C THR A 262 -11.50 6.59 5.58
N PRO A 263 -10.78 7.20 6.54
CA PRO A 263 -9.35 6.94 6.76
C PRO A 263 -9.05 5.47 7.06
N LYS A 264 -9.96 4.78 7.74
CA LYS A 264 -9.87 3.33 7.98
C LYS A 264 -9.80 2.57 6.66
N ASP A 265 -10.61 2.92 5.67
CA ASP A 265 -10.57 2.27 4.35
C ASP A 265 -9.26 2.56 3.60
N VAL A 266 -8.67 3.75 3.78
CA VAL A 266 -7.30 4.04 3.29
C VAL A 266 -6.30 3.04 3.88
N LEU A 267 -6.29 2.90 5.22
CA LEU A 267 -5.32 2.05 5.91
C LEU A 267 -5.51 0.55 5.62
N LEU A 268 -6.75 0.10 5.42
CA LEU A 268 -7.05 -1.30 5.07
C LEU A 268 -6.45 -1.72 3.72
N ASN A 269 -6.18 -0.78 2.80
CA ASN A 269 -5.60 -1.04 1.50
C ASN A 269 -4.07 -1.22 1.51
N PHE A 270 -3.39 -1.02 2.66
CA PHE A 270 -1.95 -1.24 2.75
C PHE A 270 -1.60 -2.73 2.78
N ASP A 271 -0.63 -3.11 1.96
CA ASP A 271 -0.14 -4.47 1.77
C ASP A 271 0.65 -5.02 2.97
N LEU A 272 1.50 -4.21 3.56
CA LEU A 272 2.33 -4.57 4.72
C LEU A 272 1.75 -4.00 6.01
N ASP A 273 1.73 -4.83 7.05
CA ASP A 273 1.23 -4.48 8.38
C ASP A 273 1.85 -3.18 8.89
N ILE A 274 3.18 -3.05 8.80
CA ILE A 274 3.89 -1.91 9.35
C ILE A 274 3.60 -0.60 8.61
N CYS A 275 3.11 -0.66 7.37
CA CYS A 275 2.76 0.53 6.61
C CYS A 275 1.34 1.04 6.91
N ALA A 276 0.52 0.25 7.61
CA ALA A 276 -0.90 0.52 7.79
C ALA A 276 -1.18 1.56 8.89
N MET A 277 -0.62 2.76 8.70
CA MET A 277 -0.71 3.91 9.59
C MET A 277 -0.82 5.23 8.83
N GLY A 278 -1.44 6.22 9.45
CA GLY A 278 -1.62 7.55 8.86
C GLY A 278 -1.73 8.68 9.88
N TRP A 279 -1.50 9.89 9.40
CA TRP A 279 -1.54 11.16 10.12
C TRP A 279 -2.64 12.05 9.53
N ASP A 280 -3.63 12.42 10.36
CA ASP A 280 -4.79 13.22 9.95
C ASP A 280 -4.63 14.73 10.22
N GLY A 281 -3.42 15.18 10.53
CA GLY A 281 -3.15 16.57 10.95
C GLY A 281 -3.23 16.80 12.45
N THR A 282 -3.85 15.88 13.20
CA THR A 282 -4.02 15.99 14.66
C THR A 282 -3.46 14.79 15.41
N ASN A 283 -3.64 13.58 14.87
CA ASN A 283 -3.27 12.33 15.53
C ASN A 283 -2.72 11.30 14.53
N VAL A 284 -1.91 10.38 15.04
CA VAL A 284 -1.44 9.21 14.29
C VAL A 284 -2.39 8.05 14.56
N TRP A 285 -2.94 7.49 13.49
CA TRP A 285 -3.83 6.35 13.49
C TRP A 285 -3.14 5.14 12.88
N MET A 286 -3.38 3.96 13.44
CA MET A 286 -2.76 2.71 13.04
C MET A 286 -3.81 1.61 13.01
N LEU A 287 -3.77 0.71 12.02
CA LEU A 287 -4.49 -0.55 12.17
C LEU A 287 -3.84 -1.38 13.30
N PRO A 288 -4.62 -2.21 14.02
CA PRO A 288 -4.08 -3.12 15.03
C PRO A 288 -2.86 -3.94 14.56
N ARG A 289 -2.87 -4.38 13.29
CA ARG A 289 -1.74 -5.08 12.66
C ARG A 289 -0.46 -4.25 12.60
N ALA A 290 -0.55 -2.93 12.41
CA ALA A 290 0.60 -2.04 12.40
C ALA A 290 1.19 -1.86 13.81
N ALA A 291 0.32 -1.71 14.82
CA ALA A 291 0.75 -1.69 16.22
C ALA A 291 1.47 -3.00 16.60
N ARG A 292 0.89 -4.16 16.26
CA ARG A 292 1.54 -5.44 16.47
C ARG A 292 2.87 -5.55 15.73
N ALA A 293 2.97 -5.08 14.49
CA ALA A 293 4.23 -5.09 13.74
C ALA A 293 5.32 -4.20 14.37
N LEU A 294 4.95 -3.10 15.04
CA LEU A 294 5.90 -2.31 15.84
C LEU A 294 6.44 -3.12 17.03
N GLU A 295 5.58 -3.84 17.76
CA GLU A 295 5.96 -4.69 18.90
C GLU A 295 6.77 -5.92 18.48
N THR A 296 6.41 -6.56 17.38
CA THR A 296 7.02 -7.83 16.99
C THR A 296 8.17 -7.66 16.03
N GLY A 297 8.24 -6.58 15.25
CA GLY A 297 9.21 -6.42 14.15
C GLY A 297 8.90 -7.32 12.94
N TYR A 298 7.66 -7.79 12.80
CA TYR A 298 7.25 -8.66 11.70
C TYR A 298 5.90 -8.26 11.12
N ASN A 299 5.81 -8.31 9.79
CA ASN A 299 4.56 -8.38 9.04
C ASN A 299 4.07 -9.84 9.05
N ILE A 300 2.75 -10.06 9.08
CA ILE A 300 2.18 -11.40 9.01
C ILE A 300 1.92 -11.80 7.57
N PHE A 301 2.35 -13.01 7.25
CA PHE A 301 2.01 -13.64 6.00
C PHE A 301 0.51 -13.93 5.93
N THR A 302 -0.13 -13.48 4.86
CA THR A 302 -1.47 -13.90 4.46
C THR A 302 -1.47 -14.18 2.96
N MET A 303 -2.45 -14.93 2.46
CA MET A 303 -2.57 -15.18 1.02
C MET A 303 -2.79 -13.90 0.20
N SER A 304 -3.17 -12.79 0.84
CA SER A 304 -3.27 -11.47 0.19
C SER A 304 -1.90 -10.92 -0.24
N LEU A 305 -0.80 -11.34 0.37
CA LEU A 305 0.56 -11.01 -0.08
C LEU A 305 0.98 -11.78 -1.35
N ILE A 306 0.29 -12.88 -1.69
CA ILE A 306 0.56 -13.68 -2.89
C ILE A 306 -0.41 -13.32 -4.01
N HIS A 307 -1.70 -13.24 -3.69
CA HIS A 307 -2.76 -13.05 -4.67
C HIS A 307 -3.07 -11.57 -4.94
N GLY A 308 -2.47 -10.65 -4.18
CA GLY A 308 -2.92 -9.27 -4.11
C GLY A 308 -4.07 -9.10 -3.12
N HIS A 309 -4.33 -7.85 -2.69
CA HIS A 309 -5.59 -7.53 -2.03
C HIS A 309 -6.74 -7.77 -3.01
N HIS A 310 -7.93 -8.12 -2.50
CA HIS A 310 -9.17 -8.33 -3.28
C HIS A 310 -9.58 -7.13 -4.18
N LEU A 311 -8.82 -6.04 -4.14
CA LEU A 311 -9.07 -4.76 -4.81
C LEU A 311 -7.83 -4.27 -5.60
N SER A 312 -6.75 -5.06 -5.70
CA SER A 312 -5.59 -4.73 -6.54
C SER A 312 -4.69 -5.93 -6.83
N GLU A 313 -4.53 -6.28 -8.10
CA GLU A 313 -3.53 -7.23 -8.59
C GLU A 313 -2.14 -6.58 -8.58
N ARG A 314 -1.42 -6.64 -7.45
CA ARG A 314 -0.09 -6.03 -7.30
C ARG A 314 1.00 -7.05 -6.95
N ARG A 315 1.14 -8.14 -7.70
CA ARG A 315 2.14 -9.18 -7.36
C ARG A 315 3.59 -8.66 -7.44
N GLU A 316 3.92 -7.82 -8.43
CA GLU A 316 5.30 -7.42 -8.71
C GLU A 316 5.88 -6.41 -7.69
N THR A 317 5.14 -5.35 -7.33
CA THR A 317 5.60 -4.34 -6.36
C THR A 317 5.54 -4.80 -4.90
N GLN A 318 4.77 -5.83 -4.58
CA GLN A 318 4.61 -6.33 -3.21
C GLN A 318 5.90 -6.97 -2.67
N LEU A 319 6.62 -7.72 -3.51
CA LEU A 319 7.89 -8.33 -3.12
C LEU A 319 9.00 -7.28 -2.92
N GLU A 320 9.09 -6.29 -3.80
CA GLU A 320 10.04 -5.18 -3.64
C GLU A 320 9.79 -4.41 -2.34
N ARG A 321 8.52 -4.15 -2.01
CA ARG A 321 8.13 -3.49 -0.77
C ARG A 321 8.46 -4.37 0.44
N LEU A 322 8.20 -5.68 0.36
CA LEU A 322 8.56 -6.62 1.42
C LEU A 322 10.07 -6.53 1.72
N PHE A 323 10.92 -6.60 0.69
CA PHE A 323 12.37 -6.50 0.86
C PHE A 323 12.82 -5.12 1.38
N LYS A 324 12.23 -4.03 0.86
CA LYS A 324 12.47 -2.67 1.35
C LYS A 324 12.19 -2.55 2.85
N TYR A 325 11.10 -3.14 3.34
CA TYR A 325 10.73 -3.06 4.76
C TYR A 325 11.44 -4.09 5.65
N ALA A 326 11.87 -5.23 5.09
CA ALA A 326 12.81 -6.13 5.75
C ALA A 326 14.12 -5.41 6.11
N GLN A 327 14.69 -4.63 5.18
CA GLN A 327 15.89 -3.81 5.45
C GLN A 327 15.67 -2.75 6.53
N LYS A 328 14.41 -2.34 6.75
CA LYS A 328 14.01 -1.37 7.79
C LYS A 328 13.71 -2.04 9.14
N GLY A 329 14.00 -3.35 9.27
CA GLY A 329 13.81 -4.12 10.49
C GLY A 329 12.43 -4.73 10.68
N TYR A 330 11.69 -4.94 9.58
CA TYR A 330 10.36 -5.55 9.57
C TYR A 330 10.29 -6.77 8.65
N GLY A 331 10.54 -7.95 9.21
CA GLY A 331 10.53 -9.21 8.46
C GLY A 331 9.14 -9.74 8.13
N LEU A 332 9.07 -11.00 7.73
CA LEU A 332 7.83 -11.74 7.48
C LEU A 332 7.69 -12.91 8.46
N ARG A 333 6.51 -13.07 9.08
CA ARG A 333 6.20 -14.18 9.98
C ARG A 333 4.96 -14.94 9.53
N PHE A 334 5.08 -16.26 9.48
CA PHE A 334 4.01 -17.22 9.26
C PHE A 334 3.50 -17.72 10.62
N LEU A 335 2.22 -17.51 10.90
CA LEU A 335 1.61 -17.88 12.18
C LEU A 335 1.57 -19.41 12.38
N PRO A 336 1.65 -19.90 13.64
CA PRO A 336 1.57 -21.32 13.95
C PRO A 336 0.33 -22.02 13.36
N HIS A 337 -0.83 -21.36 13.35
CA HIS A 337 -2.05 -21.93 12.79
C HIS A 337 -1.97 -22.17 11.26
N TYR A 338 -1.25 -21.32 10.52
CA TYR A 338 -1.00 -21.57 9.10
C TYR A 338 -0.11 -22.78 8.90
N LEU A 339 0.92 -22.94 9.75
CA LEU A 339 1.82 -24.08 9.70
C LEU A 339 1.11 -25.38 10.09
N ALA A 340 0.24 -25.34 11.10
CA ALA A 340 -0.56 -26.48 11.55
C ALA A 340 -1.59 -26.94 10.50
N ALA A 341 -2.00 -26.06 9.58
CA ALA A 341 -2.90 -26.41 8.48
C ALA A 341 -2.17 -27.09 7.30
N LEU A 342 -0.84 -27.13 7.28
CA LEU A 342 -0.07 -27.83 6.26
C LEU A 342 -0.09 -29.34 6.51
N PRO A 343 0.06 -30.17 5.45
CA PRO A 343 0.22 -31.61 5.62
C PRO A 343 1.40 -31.92 6.56
N SER A 344 1.27 -32.93 7.42
CA SER A 344 2.31 -33.31 8.40
C SER A 344 3.67 -33.68 7.79
N THR A 345 3.69 -33.99 6.49
CA THR A 345 4.90 -34.26 5.71
C THR A 345 5.61 -32.99 5.21
N THR A 346 5.06 -31.80 5.47
CA THR A 346 5.56 -30.52 4.98
C THR A 346 6.37 -29.84 6.07
N ASP A 347 7.69 -29.79 5.90
CA ASP A 347 8.58 -28.96 6.71
C ASP A 347 8.92 -27.66 5.97
N VAL A 348 8.36 -26.55 6.43
CA VAL A 348 8.58 -25.22 5.83
C VAL A 348 10.03 -24.75 5.98
N THR A 349 10.73 -25.19 7.01
CA THR A 349 12.15 -24.86 7.22
C THR A 349 12.99 -25.59 6.19
N TYR A 350 12.72 -26.89 5.99
CA TYR A 350 13.35 -27.68 4.94
C TYR A 350 13.09 -27.08 3.55
N LEU A 351 11.84 -26.75 3.21
CA LEU A 351 11.49 -26.16 1.91
C LEU A 351 12.17 -24.80 1.70
N ALA A 352 12.26 -23.98 2.74
CA ALA A 352 12.98 -22.71 2.71
C ALA A 352 14.49 -22.91 2.49
N GLN A 353 15.08 -23.92 3.12
CA GLN A 353 16.49 -24.29 2.91
C GLN A 353 16.70 -24.86 1.51
N GLU A 354 15.83 -25.75 1.04
CA GLU A 354 15.88 -26.33 -0.31
C GLU A 354 15.82 -25.23 -1.38
N ALA A 355 14.92 -24.23 -1.22
CA ALA A 355 14.87 -23.08 -2.12
C ALA A 355 16.19 -22.29 -2.16
N ARG A 356 16.84 -22.10 -1.00
CA ARG A 356 18.16 -21.44 -0.91
C ARG A 356 19.27 -22.26 -1.58
N HIS A 357 19.33 -23.57 -1.32
CA HIS A 357 20.28 -24.46 -1.97
C HIS A 357 20.08 -24.47 -3.48
N TRP A 358 18.84 -24.58 -3.95
CA TRP A 358 18.51 -24.59 -5.36
C TRP A 358 18.97 -23.30 -6.06
N ILE A 359 18.67 -22.11 -5.51
CA ILE A 359 19.13 -20.83 -6.10
C ILE A 359 20.66 -20.76 -6.12
N LYS A 360 21.32 -21.20 -5.04
CA LYS A 360 22.78 -21.24 -4.96
C LYS A 360 23.39 -22.15 -6.04
N ASP A 361 22.82 -23.32 -6.27
CA ASP A 361 23.28 -24.28 -7.27
C ASP A 361 23.07 -23.74 -8.70
N GLN A 362 21.90 -23.16 -8.99
CA GLN A 362 21.62 -22.53 -10.29
C GLN A 362 22.60 -21.38 -10.57
N TYR A 363 22.86 -20.53 -9.57
CA TYR A 363 23.79 -19.42 -9.73
C TYR A 363 25.23 -19.90 -9.95
N THR A 364 25.68 -20.91 -9.18
CA THR A 364 27.02 -21.49 -9.32
C THR A 364 27.21 -22.07 -10.72
N PHE A 365 26.21 -22.79 -11.25
CA PHE A 365 26.20 -23.34 -12.61
C PHE A 365 26.36 -22.25 -13.68
N VAL A 366 25.62 -21.14 -13.57
CA VAL A 366 25.72 -19.99 -14.50
C VAL A 366 27.07 -19.29 -14.43
N THR A 367 27.71 -19.23 -13.26
CA THR A 367 29.04 -18.58 -13.13
C THR A 367 30.22 -19.43 -13.62
N THR A 368 30.06 -20.75 -13.72
CA THR A 368 31.13 -21.66 -14.14
C THR A 368 31.18 -21.94 -15.65
N ASP A 369 30.06 -21.80 -16.36
CA ASP A 369 30.00 -21.95 -17.84
C ASP A 369 29.78 -20.59 -18.50
N PHE A 370 30.80 -20.07 -19.18
CA PHE A 370 30.82 -18.73 -19.80
C PHE A 370 29.67 -18.49 -20.81
N GLY A 371 29.02 -17.32 -20.71
CA GLY A 371 28.69 -16.49 -21.89
C GLY A 371 27.40 -16.76 -22.68
N SER A 372 26.33 -17.31 -22.08
CA SER A 372 25.03 -17.33 -22.77
C SER A 372 23.86 -17.11 -21.81
N GLU A 373 23.07 -16.06 -22.09
CA GLU A 373 21.76 -15.82 -21.48
C GLU A 373 20.82 -16.97 -21.82
N HIS A 374 20.67 -17.93 -20.92
CA HIS A 374 19.59 -18.91 -21.01
C HIS A 374 18.60 -18.68 -19.87
N PHE A 375 17.41 -18.21 -20.28
CA PHE A 375 16.22 -18.12 -19.46
C PHE A 375 15.94 -19.42 -18.69
N LEU A 376 15.54 -19.25 -17.43
CA LEU A 376 15.10 -20.26 -16.48
C LEU A 376 14.25 -21.35 -17.15
N ARG A 377 14.82 -22.55 -17.33
CA ARG A 377 14.06 -23.74 -17.77
C ARG A 377 13.08 -24.16 -16.67
N SER A 378 11.80 -24.19 -17.03
CA SER A 378 10.65 -24.46 -16.17
C SER A 378 10.27 -25.94 -16.05
N ASP A 379 11.20 -26.88 -16.17
CA ASP A 379 10.81 -28.31 -16.24
C ASP A 379 11.69 -29.21 -15.37
N LEU A 380 11.27 -29.40 -14.12
CA LEU A 380 11.48 -30.65 -13.38
C LEU A 380 10.21 -30.98 -12.61
N GLY A 381 9.59 -32.10 -12.99
CA GLY A 381 8.29 -32.54 -12.51
C GLY A 381 8.23 -32.68 -10.99
N ILE A 382 7.42 -31.82 -10.36
CA ILE A 382 6.92 -32.01 -9.00
C ILE A 382 5.40 -31.89 -9.04
N PRO A 383 4.64 -32.98 -8.86
CA PRO A 383 3.20 -32.88 -8.73
C PRO A 383 2.87 -32.46 -7.29
N ARG A 384 2.73 -31.15 -7.02
CA ARG A 384 2.25 -30.68 -5.71
C ARG A 384 1.30 -29.49 -5.85
N SER A 385 0.28 -29.48 -4.99
CA SER A 385 -0.87 -28.57 -5.02
C SER A 385 -0.49 -27.10 -5.23
N ARG A 386 -1.35 -26.35 -5.93
CA ARG A 386 -1.20 -24.92 -6.29
C ARG A 386 -0.86 -23.98 -5.11
N ALA A 387 -1.08 -24.40 -3.86
CA ALA A 387 -0.75 -23.60 -2.68
C ALA A 387 0.75 -23.64 -2.32
N LEU A 388 1.41 -24.79 -2.53
CA LEU A 388 2.84 -24.95 -2.21
C LEU A 388 3.75 -24.36 -3.30
N SER A 389 3.31 -24.34 -4.56
CA SER A 389 4.06 -23.69 -5.65
C SER A 389 4.32 -22.22 -5.35
N ASN A 390 3.34 -21.51 -4.79
CA ASN A 390 3.47 -20.09 -4.48
C ASN A 390 4.37 -19.84 -3.26
N PHE A 391 4.34 -20.72 -2.24
CA PHE A 391 5.27 -20.64 -1.11
C PHE A 391 6.72 -20.90 -1.56
N THR A 392 6.96 -21.97 -2.33
CA THR A 392 8.28 -22.26 -2.87
C THR A 392 8.78 -21.13 -3.77
N LEU A 393 7.92 -20.56 -4.60
CA LEU A 393 8.27 -19.39 -5.42
C LEU A 393 8.67 -18.18 -4.55
N LEU A 394 7.86 -17.83 -3.55
CA LEU A 394 8.19 -16.77 -2.58
C LEU A 394 9.56 -17.03 -1.92
N MET A 395 9.81 -18.26 -1.47
CA MET A 395 11.07 -18.60 -0.83
C MET A 395 12.27 -18.54 -1.80
N ARG A 396 12.08 -18.83 -3.09
CA ARG A 396 13.12 -18.62 -4.12
C ARG A 396 13.44 -17.14 -4.32
N HIS A 397 12.43 -16.26 -4.36
CA HIS A 397 12.66 -14.81 -4.43
C HIS A 397 13.41 -14.30 -3.19
N ILE A 398 13.02 -14.77 -2.00
CA ILE A 398 13.71 -14.44 -0.74
C ILE A 398 15.17 -14.91 -0.79
N ALA A 399 15.42 -16.16 -1.18
CA ALA A 399 16.77 -16.71 -1.29
C ALA A 399 17.65 -15.91 -2.25
N PHE A 400 17.09 -15.52 -3.40
CA PHE A 400 17.79 -14.69 -4.37
C PHE A 400 18.16 -13.31 -3.80
N TRP A 401 17.21 -12.65 -3.13
CA TRP A 401 17.44 -11.36 -2.49
C TRP A 401 18.49 -11.44 -1.35
N GLU A 402 18.43 -12.49 -0.52
CA GLU A 402 19.43 -12.75 0.52
C GLU A 402 20.84 -12.94 -0.08
N MET A 403 20.94 -13.55 -1.27
CA MET A 403 22.21 -13.73 -2.00
C MET A 403 22.75 -12.42 -2.56
N GLU A 404 21.92 -11.57 -3.16
CA GLU A 404 22.34 -10.24 -3.66
C GLU A 404 22.95 -9.39 -2.54
N ARG A 405 22.37 -9.45 -1.33
CA ARG A 405 22.85 -8.69 -0.17
C ARG A 405 24.22 -9.16 0.35
N ASN A 406 24.63 -10.38 0.03
CA ASN A 406 25.90 -10.96 0.45
C ASN A 406 27.01 -10.88 -0.63
N ASP A 407 26.88 -9.94 -1.60
CA ASP A 407 27.83 -9.69 -2.69
C ASP A 407 28.11 -10.90 -3.62
N TRP A 408 27.19 -11.88 -3.70
CA TRP A 408 27.38 -13.06 -4.56
C TRP A 408 26.82 -12.89 -5.97
N ALA A 409 25.94 -11.91 -6.20
CA ALA A 409 25.29 -11.67 -7.49
C ALA A 409 25.52 -10.24 -8.02
N SER A 410 25.78 -10.12 -9.33
CA SER A 410 25.71 -8.82 -10.01
C SER A 410 24.26 -8.32 -9.98
N THR A 411 24.10 -7.01 -9.82
CA THR A 411 22.85 -6.28 -9.57
C THR A 411 21.77 -6.60 -10.62
N SER A 412 20.96 -7.63 -10.38
CA SER A 412 19.95 -8.10 -11.34
C SER A 412 18.56 -7.60 -10.98
N TYR A 413 18.29 -7.20 -9.73
CA TYR A 413 17.11 -6.38 -9.41
C TYR A 413 17.26 -4.89 -9.79
N GLU A 414 18.49 -4.38 -9.99
CA GLU A 414 18.65 -3.06 -10.62
C GLU A 414 18.49 -3.12 -12.15
N ASN A 415 18.85 -4.27 -12.76
CA ASN A 415 18.93 -4.49 -14.21
C ASN A 415 17.84 -5.41 -14.80
N THR A 416 16.82 -5.82 -14.04
CA THR A 416 15.64 -6.41 -14.66
C THR A 416 15.00 -5.33 -15.52
N VAL A 417 14.90 -5.59 -16.83
CA VAL A 417 14.07 -4.81 -17.75
C VAL A 417 12.70 -4.67 -17.07
N PRO A 418 12.35 -3.48 -16.55
CA PRO A 418 11.11 -3.34 -15.83
C PRO A 418 9.99 -3.43 -16.85
N LEU A 419 9.07 -4.38 -16.67
CA LEU A 419 7.75 -4.25 -17.26
C LEU A 419 7.13 -2.92 -16.78
N PRO A 420 6.26 -2.28 -17.59
CA PRO A 420 5.89 -0.87 -17.46
C PRO A 420 5.01 -0.62 -16.23
N SER A 421 5.61 -0.69 -15.05
CA SER A 421 5.09 -0.09 -13.84
C SER A 421 5.24 1.42 -13.99
N SER A 422 4.18 2.14 -13.65
CA SER A 422 3.88 3.55 -13.95
C SER A 422 4.80 4.60 -13.28
N SER A 423 6.08 4.28 -13.10
CA SER A 423 7.11 5.21 -12.64
C SER A 423 8.37 4.99 -13.47
N TYR A 424 8.46 5.68 -14.61
CA TYR A 424 9.71 5.81 -15.35
C TYR A 424 10.80 6.26 -14.37
N ARG A 425 11.88 5.48 -14.28
CA ARG A 425 12.94 5.71 -13.29
C ARG A 425 13.75 6.94 -13.71
N TYR A 426 13.26 8.12 -13.36
CA TYR A 426 14.07 9.33 -13.32
C TYR A 426 14.71 9.45 -11.94
N THR A 427 16.04 9.60 -11.91
CA THR A 427 16.77 9.69 -10.64
C THR A 427 16.51 11.04 -9.97
N TRP A 428 15.81 11.02 -8.84
CA TRP A 428 15.61 12.19 -8.00
C TRP A 428 16.89 12.53 -7.22
N ASN A 429 17.75 13.36 -7.82
CA ASN A 429 19.04 13.76 -7.28
C ASN A 429 19.38 15.22 -7.65
N GLN A 430 20.58 15.68 -7.33
CA GLN A 430 21.07 17.04 -7.62
C GLN A 430 21.03 17.46 -9.10
N HIS A 431 20.90 16.51 -10.03
CA HIS A 431 20.78 16.76 -11.47
C HIS A 431 19.32 16.82 -11.94
N PHE A 432 18.35 16.62 -11.03
CA PHE A 432 16.93 16.72 -11.34
C PHE A 432 16.59 18.11 -11.87
N ASN A 433 15.87 18.15 -12.98
CA ASN A 433 15.36 19.38 -13.58
C ASN A 433 13.92 19.15 -14.05
N PRO A 434 12.93 19.89 -13.51
CA PRO A 434 11.52 19.70 -13.85
C PRO A 434 11.23 19.78 -15.36
N ALA A 435 11.82 20.74 -16.08
CA ALA A 435 11.58 20.91 -17.50
C ALA A 435 12.16 19.75 -18.34
N LYS A 436 13.36 19.27 -17.97
CA LYS A 436 13.94 18.08 -18.62
C LYS A 436 13.12 16.83 -18.31
N PHE A 437 12.54 16.74 -17.12
CA PHE A 437 11.69 15.61 -16.76
C PHE A 437 10.38 15.63 -17.56
N ALA A 438 9.72 16.78 -17.69
CA ALA A 438 8.55 16.94 -18.54
C ALA A 438 8.83 16.55 -20.01
N ALA A 439 9.96 16.98 -20.57
CA ALA A 439 10.37 16.59 -21.92
C ALA A 439 10.58 15.06 -22.06
N ARG A 440 11.16 14.42 -21.04
CA ARG A 440 11.32 12.95 -21.02
C ARG A 440 9.99 12.20 -20.92
N ILE A 441 8.98 12.77 -20.26
CA ILE A 441 7.64 12.16 -20.22
C ILE A 441 7.06 12.10 -21.64
N ILE A 442 7.20 13.19 -22.40
CA ILE A 442 6.77 13.24 -23.80
C ILE A 442 7.53 12.21 -24.64
N GLU A 443 8.86 12.21 -24.56
CA GLU A 443 9.71 11.23 -25.26
C GLU A 443 9.30 9.79 -24.93
N SER A 444 8.99 9.51 -23.67
CA SER A 444 8.64 8.18 -23.23
C SER A 444 7.25 7.73 -23.69
N ASN A 445 6.27 8.64 -23.76
CA ASN A 445 4.97 8.32 -24.36
C ASN A 445 5.14 7.91 -25.83
N ILE A 446 6.04 8.56 -26.57
CA ILE A 446 6.37 8.21 -27.97
C ILE A 446 7.03 6.83 -28.03
N GLN A 447 8.03 6.59 -27.18
CA GLN A 447 8.74 5.30 -27.13
C GLN A 447 7.81 4.13 -26.80
N ASP A 448 6.82 4.32 -25.91
CA ASP A 448 5.83 3.28 -25.60
C ASP A 448 4.94 2.95 -26.81
N VAL A 449 4.59 3.95 -27.62
CA VAL A 449 3.84 3.75 -28.88
C VAL A 449 4.71 3.01 -29.89
N ASP A 450 5.96 3.43 -30.09
CA ASP A 450 6.90 2.78 -31.00
C ASP A 450 7.17 1.33 -30.61
N ALA A 451 7.33 1.06 -29.31
CA ALA A 451 7.49 -0.29 -28.79
C ALA A 451 6.26 -1.15 -29.09
N TRP A 452 5.06 -0.62 -28.85
CA TRP A 452 3.82 -1.35 -29.14
C TRP A 452 3.62 -1.65 -30.63
N LEU A 453 4.01 -0.71 -31.51
CA LEU A 453 4.03 -0.93 -32.96
C LEU A 453 5.06 -2.00 -33.37
N SER A 454 6.22 -2.02 -32.73
CA SER A 454 7.27 -3.01 -33.00
C SER A 454 6.91 -4.43 -32.53
N GLU A 455 6.08 -4.52 -31.48
CA GLU A 455 5.58 -5.78 -30.91
C GLU A 455 4.33 -6.32 -31.62
N ASP A 456 3.85 -5.70 -32.71
CA ASP A 456 2.73 -6.20 -33.54
C ASP A 456 3.10 -7.46 -34.33
N LEU A 457 3.55 -8.49 -33.62
CA LEU A 457 4.08 -9.76 -34.12
C LEU A 457 3.10 -10.48 -35.06
N ASP A 458 1.79 -10.23 -34.89
CA ASP A 458 0.71 -10.84 -35.65
C ASP A 458 0.12 -9.91 -36.75
N GLY A 459 0.63 -8.68 -36.91
CA GLY A 459 0.11 -7.70 -37.88
C GLY A 459 -1.31 -7.21 -37.57
N ARG A 460 -1.76 -7.28 -36.31
CA ARG A 460 -3.10 -6.88 -35.87
C ARG A 460 -3.30 -5.38 -36.00
N LEU A 461 -2.32 -4.57 -35.61
CA LEU A 461 -2.40 -3.11 -35.73
C LEU A 461 -2.46 -2.71 -37.20
N HIS A 462 -1.68 -3.37 -38.06
CA HIS A 462 -1.76 -3.19 -39.51
C HIS A 462 -3.15 -3.59 -40.08
N ALA A 463 -3.76 -4.66 -39.59
CA ALA A 463 -5.12 -5.07 -39.98
C ALA A 463 -6.19 -4.02 -39.60
N HIS A 464 -5.93 -3.24 -38.55
CA HIS A 464 -6.77 -2.11 -38.14
C HIS A 464 -6.37 -0.78 -38.80
N GLY A 465 -5.41 -0.79 -39.73
CA GLY A 465 -5.00 0.38 -40.51
C GLY A 465 -4.02 1.31 -39.80
N VAL A 466 -3.47 0.91 -38.65
CA VAL A 466 -2.37 1.63 -38.00
C VAL A 466 -1.08 1.34 -38.77
N MET A 467 -0.47 2.38 -39.31
CA MET A 467 0.75 2.28 -40.12
C MET A 467 1.94 3.03 -39.51
N SER A 468 1.69 3.98 -38.61
CA SER A 468 2.75 4.72 -37.91
C SER A 468 2.33 5.21 -36.51
N GLY A 469 3.29 5.73 -35.75
CA GLY A 469 3.04 6.39 -34.47
C GLY A 469 2.19 7.65 -34.56
N ASP A 470 2.12 8.30 -35.73
CA ASP A 470 1.26 9.47 -35.93
C ASP A 470 -0.23 9.11 -35.79
N ASP A 471 -0.61 7.89 -36.16
CA ASP A 471 -1.97 7.35 -35.99
C ASP A 471 -2.35 7.22 -34.50
N LEU A 472 -1.35 7.14 -33.62
CA LEU A 472 -1.48 7.02 -32.17
C LEU A 472 -0.93 8.24 -31.42
N ASN A 473 -0.76 9.38 -32.09
CA ASN A 473 -0.12 10.58 -31.50
C ASN A 473 -0.83 11.15 -30.26
N ARG A 474 -2.10 10.78 -30.03
CA ARG A 474 -2.86 11.13 -28.82
C ARG A 474 -2.56 10.21 -27.64
N ALA A 475 -1.83 9.10 -27.82
CA ALA A 475 -1.52 8.16 -26.75
C ALA A 475 -0.56 8.78 -25.72
N GLN A 476 -0.98 8.76 -24.46
CA GLN A 476 -0.23 9.31 -23.34
C GLN A 476 -0.52 8.48 -22.09
N ARG A 477 0.47 7.76 -21.56
CA ARG A 477 0.35 7.00 -20.31
C ARG A 477 0.59 7.86 -19.08
N MET A 478 1.30 8.97 -19.28
CA MET A 478 1.50 10.01 -18.27
C MET A 478 1.42 11.39 -18.91
N THR A 479 0.98 12.35 -18.11
CA THR A 479 0.99 13.77 -18.47
C THR A 479 1.73 14.57 -17.39
N SER A 480 2.14 15.78 -17.73
CA SER A 480 2.71 16.72 -16.78
C SER A 480 2.40 18.16 -17.15
N ALA A 481 2.20 19.00 -16.14
CA ALA A 481 1.99 20.44 -16.32
C ALA A 481 2.62 21.22 -15.16
N THR A 482 2.83 22.52 -15.36
CA THR A 482 3.42 23.40 -14.33
C THR A 482 2.39 23.85 -13.29
N ASN A 483 1.09 23.73 -13.60
CA ASN A 483 -0.03 24.01 -12.72
C ASN A 483 -1.11 22.92 -12.83
N LEU A 484 -2.05 22.91 -11.87
CA LEU A 484 -3.08 21.88 -11.78
C LEU A 484 -4.25 22.08 -12.72
N GLN A 485 -4.52 23.31 -13.15
CA GLN A 485 -5.60 23.57 -14.10
C GLN A 485 -5.30 22.87 -15.42
N ASP A 486 -4.14 23.16 -16.00
CA ASP A 486 -3.67 22.57 -17.25
C ASP A 486 -3.58 21.03 -17.14
N LEU A 487 -3.10 20.50 -16.01
CA LEU A 487 -2.96 19.04 -15.80
C LEU A 487 -4.29 18.28 -15.89
N LEU A 488 -5.40 18.95 -15.54
CA LEU A 488 -6.74 18.36 -15.50
C LEU A 488 -7.59 18.72 -16.73
N GLU A 489 -7.02 19.43 -17.70
CA GLU A 489 -7.65 19.71 -19.00
C GLU A 489 -7.66 18.47 -19.91
N HIS A 490 -8.62 18.43 -20.84
CA HIS A 490 -8.86 17.29 -21.73
C HIS A 490 -7.68 16.93 -22.66
N ASP A 491 -6.83 17.90 -22.99
CA ASP A 491 -5.63 17.68 -23.80
C ASP A 491 -4.54 16.93 -23.02
N ASN A 492 -4.61 16.95 -21.68
CA ASN A 492 -3.72 16.24 -20.76
C ASN A 492 -4.37 15.00 -20.15
N ASP A 493 -5.53 14.57 -20.66
CA ASP A 493 -6.12 13.30 -20.25
C ASP A 493 -5.20 12.13 -20.64
N ILE A 494 -5.08 11.16 -19.74
CA ILE A 494 -4.34 9.92 -20.03
C ILE A 494 -5.13 9.15 -21.09
N ARG A 495 -4.43 8.69 -22.12
CA ARG A 495 -5.00 8.05 -23.31
C ARG A 495 -4.20 6.82 -23.63
N ILE A 496 -4.78 5.64 -23.42
CA ILE A 496 -4.08 4.36 -23.59
C ILE A 496 -4.74 3.62 -24.75
N PRO A 497 -4.02 3.30 -25.83
CA PRO A 497 -4.60 2.52 -26.91
C PRO A 497 -4.81 1.06 -26.47
N VAL A 498 -5.97 0.51 -26.82
CA VAL A 498 -6.41 -0.84 -26.44
C VAL A 498 -7.15 -1.51 -27.59
N LEU A 499 -6.92 -2.81 -27.77
CA LEU A 499 -7.67 -3.67 -28.70
C LEU A 499 -8.71 -4.45 -27.91
N LEU A 500 -10.00 -4.25 -28.23
CA LEU A 500 -11.12 -4.81 -27.47
C LEU A 500 -12.27 -5.21 -28.41
N PRO A 501 -13.12 -6.18 -28.01
CA PRO A 501 -14.37 -6.44 -28.70
C PRO A 501 -15.26 -5.18 -28.77
N ILE A 502 -15.84 -4.89 -29.93
CA ILE A 502 -16.67 -3.69 -30.15
C ILE A 502 -17.89 -3.68 -29.22
N GLU A 503 -18.47 -4.86 -28.98
CA GLU A 503 -19.58 -5.04 -28.03
C GLU A 503 -19.18 -4.67 -26.60
N PHE A 504 -17.97 -5.09 -26.18
CA PHE A 504 -17.44 -4.73 -24.87
C PHE A 504 -17.22 -3.22 -24.76
N ALA A 505 -16.61 -2.58 -25.77
CA ALA A 505 -16.39 -1.14 -25.75
C ALA A 505 -17.71 -0.35 -25.66
N SER A 506 -18.73 -0.79 -26.39
CA SER A 506 -20.08 -0.23 -26.33
C SER A 506 -20.71 -0.41 -24.96
N HIS A 507 -20.55 -1.59 -24.36
CA HIS A 507 -21.04 -1.90 -23.02
C HIS A 507 -20.36 -1.07 -21.93
N ALA A 508 -19.03 -0.97 -21.95
CA ALA A 508 -18.25 -0.19 -21.00
C ALA A 508 -18.59 1.30 -21.07
N ASN A 509 -18.71 1.87 -22.28
CA ASN A 509 -19.18 3.25 -22.47
C ASN A 509 -20.59 3.46 -21.90
N LYS A 510 -21.51 2.52 -22.13
CA LYS A 510 -22.88 2.59 -21.61
C LYS A 510 -22.90 2.57 -20.08
N ILE A 511 -22.27 1.58 -19.45
CA ILE A 511 -22.20 1.46 -17.99
C ILE A 511 -21.59 2.72 -17.37
N THR A 512 -20.48 3.20 -17.94
CA THR A 512 -19.79 4.39 -17.46
C THR A 512 -20.72 5.61 -17.49
N ASN A 513 -21.47 5.80 -18.59
CA ASN A 513 -22.39 6.93 -18.72
C ASN A 513 -23.60 6.83 -17.80
N GLU A 514 -24.13 5.62 -17.57
CA GLU A 514 -25.19 5.38 -16.59
C GLU A 514 -24.70 5.76 -15.18
N VAL A 515 -23.54 5.25 -14.77
CA VAL A 515 -22.92 5.56 -13.47
C VAL A 515 -22.65 7.05 -13.32
N LEU A 516 -22.02 7.68 -14.31
CA LEU A 516 -21.70 9.12 -14.26
C LEU A 516 -22.97 9.95 -14.10
N THR A 517 -24.03 9.61 -14.81
CA THR A 517 -25.33 10.27 -14.69
C THR A 517 -25.95 10.08 -13.30
N GLU A 518 -25.90 8.85 -12.75
CA GLU A 518 -26.39 8.54 -11.40
C GLU A 518 -25.68 9.37 -10.31
N ILE A 519 -24.37 9.61 -10.46
CA ILE A 519 -23.57 10.39 -9.51
C ILE A 519 -23.52 11.89 -9.84
N GLY A 520 -24.30 12.36 -10.82
CA GLY A 520 -24.44 13.78 -11.17
C GLY A 520 -23.25 14.38 -11.92
N LEU A 521 -22.49 13.55 -12.63
CA LEU A 521 -21.41 13.95 -13.54
C LEU A 521 -21.88 13.89 -14.99
N GLN A 522 -21.17 14.60 -15.87
CA GLN A 522 -21.47 14.59 -17.29
C GLN A 522 -21.05 13.25 -17.91
N PRO A 523 -21.86 12.67 -18.81
CA PRO A 523 -21.46 11.51 -19.62
C PRO A 523 -20.17 11.79 -20.40
N ILE A 524 -19.33 10.77 -20.56
CA ILE A 524 -18.12 10.83 -21.36
C ILE A 524 -17.96 9.59 -22.24
N GLN A 525 -17.17 9.72 -23.30
CA GLN A 525 -16.77 8.57 -24.10
C GLN A 525 -15.47 7.99 -23.50
N LEU A 526 -15.61 6.93 -22.69
CA LEU A 526 -14.49 6.23 -22.06
C LEU A 526 -13.55 5.60 -23.10
N LEU A 527 -14.15 4.95 -24.10
CA LEU A 527 -13.47 4.28 -25.21
C LEU A 527 -13.84 4.99 -26.50
N GLU A 528 -12.97 5.89 -26.94
CA GLU A 528 -13.06 6.58 -28.24
C GLU A 528 -12.43 5.70 -29.33
N PRO A 529 -13.05 5.50 -30.50
CA PRO A 529 -12.37 4.92 -31.65
C PRO A 529 -11.05 5.63 -31.93
N ALA A 530 -9.94 4.88 -32.00
CA ALA A 530 -8.63 5.49 -32.28
C ALA A 530 -8.49 5.90 -33.75
N ILE A 531 -9.19 5.19 -34.64
CA ILE A 531 -9.24 5.45 -36.08
C ILE A 531 -10.72 5.44 -36.48
N ASP A 532 -11.14 6.36 -37.35
CA ASP A 532 -12.51 6.45 -37.88
C ASP A 532 -12.97 5.18 -38.62
N ARG A 533 -12.04 4.28 -38.93
CA ARG A 533 -12.25 3.01 -39.65
C ARG A 533 -12.19 1.83 -38.68
N VAL A 534 -13.08 1.78 -37.71
CA VAL A 534 -13.26 0.58 -36.90
C VAL A 534 -13.94 -0.49 -37.76
N GLY A 535 -13.18 -1.50 -38.19
CA GLY A 535 -13.68 -2.75 -38.78
C GLY A 535 -14.48 -2.59 -40.08
N ILE A 536 -13.81 -2.51 -41.24
CA ILE A 536 -14.48 -2.77 -42.52
C ILE A 536 -14.24 -4.23 -42.92
N GLY A 537 -14.85 -5.11 -42.13
CA GLY A 537 -15.05 -6.51 -42.44
C GLY A 537 -16.25 -6.99 -41.64
N PRO A 538 -17.28 -7.60 -42.26
CA PRO A 538 -18.46 -8.10 -41.55
C PRO A 538 -18.14 -9.17 -40.47
N ASP A 539 -16.88 -9.63 -40.39
CA ASP A 539 -16.42 -10.73 -39.54
C ASP A 539 -15.37 -10.36 -38.47
N THR A 540 -15.00 -9.08 -38.27
CA THR A 540 -14.04 -8.70 -37.20
C THR A 540 -14.75 -8.20 -35.94
N PRO A 541 -14.75 -8.96 -34.84
CA PRO A 541 -15.45 -8.61 -33.60
C PRO A 541 -14.72 -7.56 -32.73
N GLU A 542 -13.48 -7.21 -33.08
CA GLU A 542 -12.59 -6.33 -32.30
C GLU A 542 -12.36 -4.98 -32.98
N GLY A 543 -12.08 -3.95 -32.17
CA GLY A 543 -11.73 -2.61 -32.62
C GLY A 543 -10.60 -2.01 -31.78
N LEU A 544 -9.91 -1.03 -32.37
CA LEU A 544 -8.89 -0.23 -31.71
C LEU A 544 -9.51 1.03 -31.09
N PHE A 545 -9.36 1.17 -29.77
CA PHE A 545 -9.93 2.28 -29.01
C PHE A 545 -8.84 3.00 -28.21
N MET A 546 -9.01 4.29 -28.00
CA MET A 546 -8.32 5.08 -26.99
C MET A 546 -9.12 5.02 -25.71
N TRP A 547 -8.55 4.40 -24.68
CA TRP A 547 -9.08 4.45 -23.33
C TRP A 547 -8.68 5.76 -22.66
N ILE A 548 -9.68 6.59 -22.36
CA ILE A 548 -9.51 7.93 -21.82
C ILE A 548 -9.77 7.93 -20.33
N ILE A 549 -8.73 8.30 -19.57
CA ILE A 549 -8.83 8.49 -18.13
C ILE A 549 -8.82 10.01 -17.89
N GLY A 550 -10.02 10.58 -17.87
CA GLY A 550 -10.24 12.01 -17.65
C GLY A 550 -10.24 12.43 -16.18
N SER A 551 -10.30 13.73 -15.91
CA SER A 551 -10.32 14.28 -14.53
C SER A 551 -11.47 13.75 -13.65
N HIS A 552 -12.56 13.26 -14.24
CA HIS A 552 -13.67 12.62 -13.52
C HIS A 552 -13.46 11.12 -13.26
N LEU A 553 -12.77 10.41 -14.16
CA LEU A 553 -12.54 8.97 -14.10
C LEU A 553 -11.15 8.59 -13.56
N MET A 554 -10.32 9.57 -13.24
CA MET A 554 -8.98 9.33 -12.70
C MET A 554 -8.98 8.64 -11.33
N TRP A 555 -10.11 8.68 -10.63
CA TRP A 555 -10.28 8.11 -9.31
C TRP A 555 -10.65 6.63 -9.38
N GLN A 556 -9.79 5.77 -8.83
CA GLN A 556 -10.18 4.39 -8.49
C GLN A 556 -11.25 4.41 -7.39
N HIS A 557 -12.11 3.38 -7.37
CA HIS A 557 -13.23 3.28 -6.43
C HIS A 557 -14.24 4.43 -6.58
N LEU A 558 -14.38 4.95 -7.80
CA LEU A 558 -15.48 5.87 -8.12
C LEU A 558 -16.83 5.13 -8.04
N ASP A 559 -16.92 3.99 -8.72
CA ASP A 559 -18.03 3.04 -8.66
C ASP A 559 -17.50 1.65 -9.03
N ARG A 560 -17.98 0.63 -8.34
CA ARG A 560 -17.54 -0.75 -8.55
C ARG A 560 -17.82 -1.25 -9.97
N ARG A 561 -18.89 -0.78 -10.62
CA ARG A 561 -19.24 -1.18 -12.00
C ARG A 561 -18.26 -0.64 -13.05
N ILE A 562 -17.54 0.44 -12.74
CA ILE A 562 -16.51 0.99 -13.62
C ILE A 562 -15.15 0.33 -13.31
N ASP A 563 -14.89 0.02 -12.04
CA ASP A 563 -13.65 -0.63 -11.62
C ASP A 563 -13.56 -2.10 -12.06
N GLU A 564 -14.69 -2.81 -12.12
CA GLU A 564 -14.85 -4.18 -12.68
C GLU A 564 -14.83 -4.17 -14.21
#